data_AF-A0A7V4SM51-F1
#
_entry.id   AF-A0A7V4SM51-F1
#
_cell.length_a   1.000
_cell.length_b   1.000
_cell.length_c   1.000
_cell.angle_alpha   90.00
_cell.angle_beta   90.00
_cell.angle_gamma   90.00
#
_symmetry.space_group_name_H-M   'P 1'
#
loop_
_entity.id
_entity.type
_entity.pdbx_description
1 polymer ?
#
loop_
_entity_poly.entity_id
_entity_poly.type
_entity_poly.pdbx_seq_one_letter_code
_entity_poly.pdbx_strand_id
1 'polypeptide(L)'
;MTNSARWVLLSGLFVASGLLPTPAQNDPPTIYVVEGACPYEGCKYGEWRAEKPVIVREQQDTSSNVVCVLHKGDGVLALGGVVMTRPGVARVLRNKDDFKEGERFLIYTYEGEGVVKIWYQGQMSEIDTLTLCNAQCINGIECYRWMEDPPDCWAIVEKHPESSWWVRVKGANGAEGWCLNDYAFCEVHGYDACPP
;
A
#
# COMPACT_ATOMS: atom_id res chain seq x y z
N MET A 1 77.93 13.97 15.33
CA MET A 1 76.82 13.80 14.36
C MET A 1 76.28 12.40 14.54
N THR A 2 75.06 12.26 15.07
CA THR A 2 74.09 11.16 14.84
C THR A 2 72.92 11.34 15.79
N ASN A 3 71.78 11.84 15.30
CA ASN A 3 70.52 11.89 16.04
C ASN A 3 69.67 10.68 15.58
N SER A 4 69.32 9.81 16.53
CA SER A 4 68.46 8.64 16.33
C SER A 4 67.00 9.10 16.43
N ALA A 5 66.25 9.00 15.32
CA ALA A 5 64.81 9.22 15.30
C ALA A 5 64.09 7.91 15.65
N ARG A 6 63.32 7.94 16.75
CA ARG A 6 62.38 6.88 17.15
C ARG A 6 61.10 7.01 16.33
N TRP A 7 60.77 5.99 15.55
CA TRP A 7 59.48 5.86 14.87
C TRP A 7 58.47 5.20 15.81
N VAL A 8 57.41 5.93 16.16
CA VAL A 8 56.22 5.37 16.83
C VAL A 8 55.25 4.95 15.72
N LEU A 9 55.05 3.65 15.56
CA LEU A 9 54.01 3.11 14.67
C LEU A 9 52.66 3.18 15.41
N LEU A 10 51.82 4.13 15.02
CA LEU A 10 50.41 4.17 15.38
C LEU A 10 49.64 3.22 14.45
N SER A 11 49.32 2.03 14.94
CA SER A 11 48.44 1.09 14.26
C SER A 11 47.00 1.62 14.29
N GLY A 12 46.54 2.21 13.18
CA GLY A 12 45.14 2.59 13.01
C GLY A 12 44.25 1.35 12.83
N LEU A 13 43.33 1.10 13.77
CA LEU A 13 42.24 0.15 13.57
C LEU A 13 41.25 0.75 12.56
N PHE A 14 41.21 0.20 11.35
CA PHE A 14 40.07 0.35 10.45
C PHE A 14 38.94 -0.55 10.96
N VAL A 15 37.92 0.04 11.59
CA VAL A 15 36.66 -0.64 11.84
C VAL A 15 35.90 -0.67 10.52
N ALA A 16 35.96 -1.79 9.81
CA ALA A 16 35.11 -2.05 8.66
C ALA A 16 33.67 -2.23 9.17
N SER A 17 32.85 -1.19 9.05
CA SER A 17 31.39 -1.29 9.23
C SER A 17 30.83 -2.17 8.11
N GLY A 18 30.70 -3.47 8.38
CA GLY A 18 29.99 -4.39 7.49
C GLY A 18 28.51 -4.02 7.47
N LEU A 19 28.01 -3.61 6.31
CA LEU A 19 26.58 -3.58 6.01
C LEU A 19 26.08 -5.03 6.11
N LEU A 20 25.31 -5.33 7.16
CA LEU A 20 24.61 -6.61 7.23
C LEU A 20 23.58 -6.64 6.09
N PRO A 21 23.56 -7.69 5.25
CA PRO A 21 22.51 -7.83 4.25
C PRO A 21 21.16 -7.96 4.97
N THR A 22 20.20 -7.14 4.56
CA THR A 22 18.80 -7.24 5.00
C THR A 22 18.32 -8.67 4.69
N PRO A 23 17.70 -9.39 5.64
CA PRO A 23 17.21 -10.73 5.37
C PRO A 23 16.25 -10.69 4.19
N ALA A 24 16.52 -11.53 3.18
CA ALA A 24 15.58 -11.76 2.10
C ALA A 24 14.27 -12.24 2.72
N GLN A 25 13.18 -11.51 2.45
CA GLN A 25 11.85 -11.94 2.86
C GLN A 25 11.57 -13.25 2.12
N ASN A 26 11.49 -14.37 2.84
CA ASN A 26 11.35 -15.68 2.19
C ASN A 26 9.88 -16.00 1.85
N ASP A 27 8.94 -15.39 2.58
CA ASP A 27 7.51 -15.62 2.42
C ASP A 27 6.76 -14.35 2.02
N PRO A 28 5.77 -14.45 1.13
CA PRO A 28 4.92 -13.33 0.77
C PRO A 28 4.13 -12.80 1.99
N PRO A 29 3.96 -11.47 2.13
CA PRO A 29 3.09 -10.90 3.15
C PRO A 29 1.64 -11.43 3.04
N THR A 30 1.05 -11.85 4.16
CA THR A 30 -0.39 -12.19 4.18
C THR A 30 -1.27 -10.96 4.04
N ILE A 31 -0.79 -9.81 4.53
CA ILE A 31 -1.31 -8.48 4.29
C ILE A 31 -0.14 -7.60 3.88
N TYR A 32 -0.26 -6.90 2.76
CA TYR A 32 0.69 -5.86 2.34
C TYR A 32 0.21 -4.51 2.84
N VAL A 33 1.08 -3.76 3.49
CA VAL A 33 0.75 -2.47 4.13
C VAL A 33 1.55 -1.37 3.48
N VAL A 34 0.85 -0.35 2.97
CA VAL A 34 1.44 0.88 2.46
C VAL A 34 1.14 2.00 3.46
N GLU A 35 2.15 2.37 4.23
CA GLU A 35 2.10 3.47 5.19
C GLU A 35 2.09 4.83 4.49
N GLY A 36 1.34 5.79 5.00
CA GLY A 36 1.22 7.14 4.42
C GLY A 36 0.49 7.20 3.09
N ALA A 37 -0.14 6.10 2.66
CA ALA A 37 -0.83 6.01 1.37
C ALA A 37 -1.97 7.03 1.25
N CYS A 38 -2.06 7.75 0.13
CA CYS A 38 -3.18 8.62 -0.22
C CYS A 38 -3.66 8.15 -1.62
N PRO A 39 -4.61 7.22 -1.69
CA PRO A 39 -4.80 6.39 -2.89
C PRO A 39 -5.51 7.10 -4.06
N TYR A 40 -5.94 8.34 -3.89
CA TYR A 40 -6.63 9.10 -4.93
C TYR A 40 -5.77 10.23 -5.50
N GLU A 41 -5.99 10.57 -6.76
CA GLU A 41 -5.34 11.71 -7.39
C GLU A 41 -5.68 12.99 -6.61
N GLY A 42 -4.66 13.78 -6.27
CA GLY A 42 -4.84 15.02 -5.51
C GLY A 42 -5.13 14.86 -4.01
N CYS A 43 -5.20 13.63 -3.49
CA CYS A 43 -5.46 13.34 -2.08
C CYS A 43 -4.47 14.03 -1.12
N LYS A 44 -4.99 14.66 -0.06
CA LYS A 44 -4.22 15.31 1.00
C LYS A 44 -4.80 15.07 2.38
N TYR A 45 -3.91 14.87 3.34
CA TYR A 45 -4.23 14.85 4.77
C TYR A 45 -4.33 16.28 5.33
N GLY A 46 -5.23 16.49 6.27
CA GLY A 46 -5.54 17.80 6.83
C GLY A 46 -6.98 17.91 7.32
N GLU A 47 -7.59 19.07 7.14
CA GLU A 47 -8.95 19.33 7.59
C GLU A 47 -9.98 18.70 6.65
N TRP A 48 -10.71 17.71 7.17
CA TRP A 48 -11.77 16.99 6.47
C TRP A 48 -13.11 17.16 7.18
N ARG A 49 -14.18 16.85 6.47
CA ARG A 49 -15.55 16.83 6.99
C ARG A 49 -16.20 15.49 6.69
N ALA A 50 -16.86 14.92 7.69
CA ALA A 50 -17.63 13.69 7.52
C ALA A 50 -18.90 13.96 6.70
N GLU A 51 -19.15 13.19 5.64
CA GLU A 51 -20.34 13.34 4.78
C GLU A 51 -21.47 12.40 5.17
N LYS A 52 -21.14 11.38 5.95
CA LYS A 52 -22.06 10.39 6.53
C LYS A 52 -21.54 10.00 7.92
N PRO A 53 -22.33 9.29 8.74
CA PRO A 53 -21.82 8.78 10.00
C PRO A 53 -20.58 7.90 9.79
N VAL A 54 -19.52 8.15 10.57
CA VAL A 54 -18.26 7.40 10.47
C VAL A 54 -17.89 6.79 11.81
N ILE A 55 -17.60 5.50 11.81
CA ILE A 55 -17.15 4.78 13.01
C ILE A 55 -15.62 4.91 13.11
N VAL A 56 -15.15 5.52 14.19
CA VAL A 56 -13.73 5.63 14.52
C VAL A 56 -13.36 4.53 15.50
N ARG A 57 -12.28 3.81 15.23
CA ARG A 57 -11.84 2.61 15.95
C ARG A 57 -10.43 2.75 16.50
N GLU A 58 -10.08 1.94 17.48
CA GLU A 58 -8.72 1.96 18.06
C GLU A 58 -7.64 1.49 17.08
N GLN A 59 -7.96 0.54 16.20
CA GLN A 59 -7.04 -0.08 15.22
C GLN A 59 -7.67 -0.14 13.83
N GLN A 60 -6.84 -0.40 12.80
CA GLN A 60 -7.24 -0.59 11.40
C GLN A 60 -7.94 -1.94 11.16
N ASP A 61 -8.97 -2.22 11.98
CA ASP A 61 -9.73 -3.47 11.96
C ASP A 61 -11.20 -3.15 12.24
N THR A 62 -12.12 -3.67 11.42
CA THR A 62 -13.56 -3.45 11.59
C THR A 62 -14.13 -4.12 12.83
N SER A 63 -13.40 -5.06 13.45
CA SER A 63 -13.73 -5.69 14.73
C SER A 63 -13.14 -4.96 15.95
N SER A 64 -12.24 -4.00 15.74
CA SER A 64 -11.65 -3.20 16.82
C SER A 64 -12.71 -2.38 17.56
N ASN A 65 -12.45 -2.12 18.84
CA ASN A 65 -13.30 -1.27 19.69
C ASN A 65 -13.59 0.08 19.02
N VAL A 66 -14.82 0.57 19.22
CA VAL A 66 -15.25 1.89 18.75
C VAL A 66 -14.81 2.94 19.76
N VAL A 67 -14.04 3.92 19.28
CA VAL A 67 -13.62 5.11 20.04
C VAL A 67 -14.74 6.14 20.08
N CYS A 68 -15.29 6.46 18.91
CA CYS A 68 -16.43 7.36 18.76
C CYS A 68 -17.14 7.14 17.42
N VAL A 69 -18.28 7.81 17.26
CA VAL A 69 -18.98 7.93 15.99
C VAL A 69 -19.03 9.40 15.62
N LEU A 70 -18.47 9.73 14.45
CA LEU A 70 -18.60 11.05 13.83
C LEU A 70 -19.95 11.11 13.12
N HIS A 71 -20.64 12.23 13.22
CA HIS A 71 -21.87 12.50 12.48
C HIS A 71 -21.56 13.24 11.19
N LYS A 72 -22.52 13.22 10.27
CA LYS A 72 -22.47 14.06 9.07
C LYS A 72 -22.27 15.54 9.47
N GLY A 73 -21.32 16.20 8.83
CA GLY A 73 -20.96 17.59 9.06
C GLY A 73 -19.83 17.78 10.07
N ASP A 74 -19.48 16.76 10.87
CA ASP A 74 -18.39 16.85 11.85
C ASP A 74 -17.06 17.09 11.14
N GLY A 75 -16.31 18.07 11.66
CA GLY A 75 -14.95 18.35 11.21
C GLY A 75 -13.94 17.46 11.92
N VAL A 76 -12.94 16.99 11.19
CA VAL A 76 -11.81 16.20 11.72
C VAL A 76 -10.50 16.65 11.12
N LEU A 77 -9.41 16.37 11.82
CA LEU A 77 -8.06 16.42 11.28
C LEU A 77 -7.65 15.00 10.87
N ALA A 78 -7.49 14.75 9.57
CA ALA A 78 -6.90 13.53 9.03
C ALA A 78 -5.37 13.63 9.15
N LEU A 79 -4.78 12.70 9.90
CA LEU A 79 -3.36 12.73 10.30
C LEU A 79 -2.45 11.90 9.37
N GLY A 80 -3.04 11.02 8.58
CA GLY A 80 -2.35 10.04 7.75
C GLY A 80 -3.25 8.84 7.48
N GLY A 81 -2.77 7.90 6.69
CA GLY A 81 -3.53 6.71 6.37
C GLY A 81 -2.66 5.59 5.85
N VAL A 82 -3.26 4.41 5.79
CA VAL A 82 -2.62 3.17 5.40
C VAL A 82 -3.52 2.42 4.43
N VAL A 83 -2.93 1.89 3.37
CA VAL A 83 -3.62 0.90 2.52
C VAL A 83 -3.17 -0.48 2.95
N MET A 84 -4.13 -1.33 3.29
CA MET A 84 -3.90 -2.72 3.68
C MET A 84 -4.54 -3.63 2.64
N THR A 85 -3.73 -4.49 2.02
CA THR A 85 -4.16 -5.37 0.95
C THR A 85 -3.94 -6.84 1.30
N ARG A 86 -5.02 -7.63 1.30
CA ARG A 86 -4.92 -9.09 1.22
C ARG A 86 -4.70 -9.49 -0.25
N PRO A 87 -3.73 -10.36 -0.54
CA PRO A 87 -3.36 -10.63 -1.92
C PRO A 87 -4.46 -11.34 -2.71
N GLY A 88 -4.55 -10.96 -3.97
CA GLY A 88 -5.18 -11.74 -5.02
C GLY A 88 -4.24 -12.82 -5.53
N VAL A 89 -4.75 -13.63 -6.44
CA VAL A 89 -4.03 -14.73 -7.08
C VAL A 89 -4.25 -14.63 -8.58
N ALA A 90 -3.15 -14.68 -9.35
CA ALA A 90 -3.20 -14.88 -10.78
C ALA A 90 -2.48 -16.15 -11.19
N ARG A 91 -2.92 -16.72 -12.31
CA ARG A 91 -2.32 -17.89 -12.95
C ARG A 91 -1.80 -17.53 -14.32
N VAL A 92 -0.59 -17.95 -14.61
CA VAL A 92 0.08 -17.73 -15.89
C VAL A 92 -0.60 -18.59 -16.97
N LEU A 93 -1.06 -17.96 -18.05
CA LEU A 93 -1.71 -18.63 -19.18
C LEU A 93 -0.72 -19.08 -20.24
N ARG A 94 0.42 -18.40 -20.36
CA ARG A 94 1.53 -18.75 -21.27
C ARG A 94 2.84 -18.17 -20.76
N ASN A 95 3.96 -18.77 -21.17
CA ASN A 95 5.28 -18.29 -20.78
C ASN A 95 5.49 -16.81 -21.17
N LYS A 96 6.00 -16.02 -20.22
CA LYS A 96 6.39 -14.63 -20.44
C LYS A 96 7.54 -14.29 -19.51
N ASP A 97 8.66 -13.87 -20.07
CA ASP A 97 9.87 -13.56 -19.31
C ASP A 97 10.19 -14.71 -18.33
N ASP A 98 10.28 -14.45 -17.02
CA ASP A 98 10.53 -15.47 -16.00
C ASP A 98 9.26 -16.23 -15.55
N PHE A 99 8.08 -15.81 -16.00
CA PHE A 99 6.81 -16.45 -15.67
C PHE A 99 6.57 -17.68 -16.54
N LYS A 100 6.31 -18.81 -15.87
CA LYS A 100 6.05 -20.10 -16.53
C LYS A 100 4.58 -20.44 -16.54
N GLU A 101 4.11 -20.96 -17.67
CA GLU A 101 2.74 -21.40 -17.87
C GLU A 101 2.25 -22.33 -16.76
N GLY A 102 1.05 -22.09 -16.25
CA GLY A 102 0.43 -22.86 -15.18
C GLY A 102 0.83 -22.47 -13.77
N GLU A 103 1.92 -21.70 -13.58
CA GLU A 103 2.31 -21.20 -12.27
C GLU A 103 1.40 -20.08 -11.77
N ARG A 104 1.49 -19.78 -10.47
CA ARG A 104 0.73 -18.73 -9.81
C ARG A 104 1.64 -17.69 -9.18
N PHE A 105 1.14 -16.47 -9.11
CA PHE A 105 1.76 -15.36 -8.38
C PHE A 105 0.69 -14.59 -7.59
N LEU A 106 1.14 -13.86 -6.58
CA LEU A 106 0.26 -13.03 -5.76
C LEU A 106 0.23 -11.62 -6.29
N ILE A 107 -0.96 -11.01 -6.21
CA ILE A 107 -1.22 -9.64 -6.61
C ILE A 107 -1.55 -8.85 -5.35
N TYR A 108 -0.90 -7.72 -5.13
CA TYR A 108 -1.13 -6.85 -3.98
C TYR A 108 -1.78 -5.54 -4.41
N THR A 109 -1.16 -4.41 -4.07
CA THR A 109 -1.73 -3.08 -4.24
C THR A 109 -1.51 -2.56 -5.66
N TYR A 110 -2.46 -1.75 -6.10
CA TYR A 110 -2.29 -0.87 -7.23
C TYR A 110 -1.43 0.34 -6.82
N GLU A 111 -0.51 0.74 -7.69
CA GLU A 111 0.46 1.82 -7.45
C GLU A 111 0.18 3.08 -8.31
N GLY A 112 -0.89 3.05 -9.11
CA GLY A 112 -1.18 4.11 -10.10
C GLY A 112 -0.90 3.67 -11.54
N GLU A 113 -1.51 4.38 -12.50
CA GLU A 113 -1.19 4.27 -13.94
C GLU A 113 -1.17 2.86 -14.54
N GLY A 114 -2.03 1.97 -14.06
CA GLY A 114 -2.10 0.58 -14.55
C GLY A 114 -1.12 -0.36 -13.86
N VAL A 115 -0.32 0.07 -12.88
CA VAL A 115 0.75 -0.74 -12.26
C VAL A 115 0.32 -1.35 -10.92
N VAL A 116 0.78 -2.57 -10.67
CA VAL A 116 0.48 -3.35 -9.45
C VAL A 116 1.75 -3.95 -8.88
N LYS A 117 1.81 -4.05 -7.56
CA LYS A 117 2.80 -4.88 -6.85
C LYS A 117 2.42 -6.35 -6.88
N ILE A 118 3.36 -7.20 -7.25
CA ILE A 118 3.21 -8.65 -7.20
C ILE A 118 4.29 -9.32 -6.37
N TRP A 119 4.03 -10.56 -5.97
CA TRP A 119 5.05 -11.46 -5.45
C TRP A 119 5.14 -12.72 -6.31
N TYR A 120 6.33 -12.98 -6.81
CA TYR A 120 6.64 -14.17 -7.59
C TYR A 120 8.08 -14.61 -7.32
N GLN A 121 8.29 -15.92 -7.17
CA GLN A 121 9.60 -16.54 -6.94
C GLN A 121 10.46 -15.87 -5.83
N GLY A 122 9.83 -15.43 -4.74
CA GLY A 122 10.54 -14.85 -3.59
C GLY A 122 10.87 -13.36 -3.74
N GLN A 123 10.32 -12.68 -4.76
CA GLN A 123 10.60 -11.28 -5.02
C GLN A 123 9.32 -10.46 -5.21
N MET A 124 9.33 -9.25 -4.63
CA MET A 124 8.36 -8.21 -4.98
C MET A 124 8.78 -7.53 -6.28
N SER A 125 7.87 -7.41 -7.23
CA SER A 125 8.07 -6.67 -8.47
C SER A 125 6.78 -5.96 -8.89
N GLU A 126 6.85 -5.23 -10.01
CA GLU A 126 5.73 -4.50 -10.58
C GLU A 126 5.38 -5.07 -11.95
N ILE A 127 4.09 -5.10 -12.25
CA ILE A 127 3.58 -5.45 -13.59
C ILE A 127 2.42 -4.53 -13.98
N ASP A 128 2.17 -4.45 -15.28
CA ASP A 128 1.06 -3.71 -15.87
C ASP A 128 -0.23 -4.56 -15.88
N THR A 129 -1.31 -4.04 -15.30
CA THR A 129 -2.67 -4.62 -15.28
C THR A 129 -3.24 -4.79 -16.67
N LEU A 130 -2.88 -3.93 -17.63
CA LEU A 130 -3.35 -3.98 -19.02
C LEU A 130 -2.82 -5.21 -19.78
N THR A 131 -2.02 -6.04 -19.12
CA THR A 131 -1.50 -7.30 -19.66
C THR A 131 -2.13 -8.54 -19.01
N LEU A 132 -3.06 -8.35 -18.08
CA LEU A 132 -3.74 -9.40 -17.31
C LEU A 132 -5.21 -9.53 -17.74
N CYS A 133 -5.68 -10.77 -17.85
CA CYS A 133 -7.10 -11.08 -18.01
C CYS A 133 -7.81 -11.01 -16.66
N ASN A 134 -9.07 -10.64 -16.69
CA ASN A 134 -9.91 -10.45 -15.52
C ASN A 134 -9.27 -9.47 -14.52
N ALA A 135 -8.64 -8.38 -14.99
CA ALA A 135 -7.89 -7.45 -14.16
C ALA A 135 -8.70 -6.25 -13.64
N GLN A 136 -9.97 -6.15 -14.02
CA GLN A 136 -10.82 -4.98 -13.81
C GLN A 136 -11.02 -4.56 -12.34
N CYS A 137 -10.78 -5.46 -11.39
CA CYS A 137 -10.92 -5.20 -9.95
C CYS A 137 -9.58 -5.19 -9.20
N ILE A 138 -8.44 -5.01 -9.89
CA ILE A 138 -7.13 -4.89 -9.24
C ILE A 138 -6.86 -3.47 -8.73
N ASN A 139 -7.66 -2.47 -9.12
CA ASN A 139 -7.42 -1.03 -8.91
C ASN A 139 -7.53 -0.54 -7.45
N GLY A 140 -7.25 -1.43 -6.49
CA GLY A 140 -7.30 -1.19 -5.06
C GLY A 140 -8.73 -1.11 -4.54
N ILE A 141 -9.34 0.06 -4.71
CA ILE A 141 -10.63 0.43 -4.09
C ILE A 141 -11.76 0.45 -5.13
N GLU A 142 -11.45 0.44 -6.43
CA GLU A 142 -12.42 0.49 -7.52
C GLU A 142 -12.35 -0.71 -8.48
N CYS A 143 -13.51 -1.05 -9.06
CA CYS A 143 -13.69 -2.09 -10.06
C CYS A 143 -14.24 -1.50 -11.37
N TYR A 144 -13.43 -1.49 -12.44
CA TYR A 144 -13.84 -1.00 -13.76
C TYR A 144 -14.49 -2.10 -14.60
N ARG A 145 -15.70 -2.52 -14.23
CA ARG A 145 -16.42 -3.67 -14.82
C ARG A 145 -16.71 -3.56 -16.33
N TRP A 146 -16.52 -2.39 -16.93
CA TRP A 146 -16.74 -2.12 -18.36
C TRP A 146 -15.52 -2.41 -19.23
N MET A 147 -14.37 -2.72 -18.62
CA MET A 147 -13.13 -3.00 -19.33
C MET A 147 -13.17 -4.44 -19.87
N GLU A 148 -13.00 -4.59 -21.18
CA GLU A 148 -12.81 -5.89 -21.81
C GLU A 148 -11.39 -6.40 -21.54
N ASP A 149 -11.23 -7.73 -21.55
CA ASP A 149 -9.92 -8.34 -21.39
C ASP A 149 -9.00 -7.99 -22.58
N PRO A 150 -7.71 -7.72 -22.31
CA PRO A 150 -6.76 -7.47 -23.38
C PRO A 150 -6.60 -8.74 -24.24
N PRO A 151 -6.59 -8.63 -25.58
CA PRO A 151 -6.60 -9.80 -26.48
C PRO A 151 -5.38 -10.70 -26.30
N ASP A 152 -4.27 -10.11 -25.88
CA ASP A 152 -3.00 -10.78 -25.60
C ASP A 152 -2.67 -10.77 -24.11
N CYS A 153 -3.63 -10.99 -23.21
CA CYS A 153 -3.34 -11.18 -21.79
C CYS A 153 -2.49 -12.44 -21.56
N TRP A 154 -1.43 -12.40 -20.74
CA TRP A 154 -0.53 -13.56 -20.53
C TRP A 154 -0.77 -14.31 -19.22
N ALA A 155 -1.58 -13.74 -18.33
CA ALA A 155 -2.04 -14.34 -17.08
C ALA A 155 -3.48 -13.94 -16.81
N ILE A 156 -4.18 -14.74 -16.01
CA ILE A 156 -5.57 -14.49 -15.58
C ILE A 156 -5.63 -14.34 -14.07
N VAL A 157 -6.41 -13.36 -13.62
CA VAL A 157 -6.70 -13.16 -12.20
C VAL A 157 -7.78 -14.15 -11.78
N GLU A 158 -7.41 -15.10 -10.92
CA GLU A 158 -8.33 -16.11 -10.36
C GLU A 158 -9.02 -15.57 -9.09
N LYS A 159 -8.31 -14.73 -8.33
CA LYS A 159 -8.82 -14.03 -7.16
C LYS A 159 -8.32 -12.59 -7.18
N HIS A 160 -9.21 -11.62 -7.05
CA HIS A 160 -8.80 -10.22 -6.93
C HIS A 160 -8.22 -9.91 -5.54
N PRO A 161 -7.25 -8.98 -5.44
CA PRO A 161 -6.81 -8.45 -4.16
C PRO A 161 -7.95 -7.73 -3.44
N GLU A 162 -7.94 -7.80 -2.11
CA GLU A 162 -8.89 -7.07 -1.26
C GLU A 162 -8.13 -5.97 -0.55
N SER A 163 -8.35 -4.71 -0.95
CA SER A 163 -7.69 -3.55 -0.35
C SER A 163 -8.65 -2.74 0.51
N SER A 164 -8.11 -2.15 1.57
CA SER A 164 -8.82 -1.24 2.46
C SER A 164 -7.94 -0.04 2.77
N TRP A 165 -8.51 1.16 2.68
CA TRP A 165 -7.83 2.39 3.08
C TRP A 165 -8.33 2.83 4.46
N TRP A 166 -7.42 2.86 5.42
CA TRP A 166 -7.70 3.30 6.77
C TRP A 166 -7.05 4.65 7.02
N VAL A 167 -7.81 5.58 7.55
CA VAL A 167 -7.35 6.93 7.84
C VAL A 167 -7.34 7.13 9.34
N ARG A 168 -6.24 7.66 9.86
CA ARG A 168 -6.16 8.11 11.25
C ARG A 168 -6.74 9.52 11.34
N VAL A 169 -7.78 9.70 12.12
CA VAL A 169 -8.50 10.96 12.29
C VAL A 169 -8.51 11.41 13.73
N LYS A 170 -8.55 12.73 13.94
CA LYS A 170 -8.74 13.36 15.23
C LYS A 170 -9.92 14.33 15.19
N GLY A 171 -10.93 14.08 16.02
CA GLY A 171 -12.10 14.95 16.15
C GLY A 171 -11.82 16.21 17.00
N ALA A 172 -12.71 17.19 16.90
CA ALA A 172 -12.60 18.44 17.67
C ALA A 172 -12.64 18.25 19.20
N ASN A 173 -13.28 17.18 19.68
CA ASN A 173 -13.29 16.80 21.09
C ASN A 173 -11.99 16.09 21.55
N GLY A 174 -11.00 15.93 20.66
CA GLY A 174 -9.74 15.26 20.94
C GLY A 174 -9.77 13.74 20.77
N ALA A 175 -10.93 13.13 20.46
CA ALA A 175 -11.01 11.70 20.15
C ALA A 175 -10.21 11.38 18.89
N GLU A 176 -9.41 10.33 18.95
CA GLU A 176 -8.49 9.95 17.87
C GLU A 176 -8.54 8.44 17.63
N GLY A 177 -8.50 8.04 16.37
CA GLY A 177 -8.48 6.64 15.99
C GLY A 177 -8.48 6.46 14.47
N TRP A 178 -8.80 5.26 14.03
CA TRP A 178 -8.80 4.83 12.64
C TRP A 178 -10.22 4.63 12.14
N CYS A 179 -10.50 5.15 10.96
CA CYS A 179 -11.74 4.87 10.23
C CYS A 179 -11.42 4.26 8.88
N LEU A 180 -12.21 3.28 8.48
CA LEU A 180 -12.21 2.78 7.11
C LEU A 180 -12.78 3.89 6.22
N ASN A 181 -12.00 4.37 5.25
CA ASN A 181 -12.44 5.41 4.34
C ASN A 181 -13.05 4.79 3.09
N ASP A 182 -14.37 4.63 3.10
CA ASP A 182 -15.21 4.18 2.00
C ASP A 182 -15.92 5.38 1.34
N TYR A 183 -15.15 6.45 1.07
CA TYR A 183 -15.65 7.76 0.63
C TYR A 183 -16.55 8.43 1.67
N ALA A 184 -16.19 8.31 2.95
CA ALA A 184 -16.99 8.86 4.05
C ALA A 184 -16.70 10.33 4.36
N PHE A 185 -15.64 10.90 3.77
CA PHE A 185 -15.14 12.22 4.05
C PHE A 185 -14.96 13.04 2.77
N CYS A 186 -15.26 14.33 2.83
CA CYS A 186 -14.77 15.31 1.86
C CYS A 186 -13.64 16.15 2.50
N GLU A 187 -12.63 16.53 1.70
CA GLU A 187 -11.66 17.54 2.10
C GLU A 187 -12.34 18.92 2.14
N VAL A 188 -12.06 19.74 3.15
CA VAL A 188 -12.73 21.03 3.35
C VAL A 188 -12.25 22.10 2.35
N HIS A 189 -11.12 21.87 1.65
CA HIS A 189 -10.46 22.87 0.80
C HIS A 189 -10.02 22.37 -0.60
N GLY A 190 -10.43 21.18 -1.05
CA GLY A 190 -10.01 20.59 -2.33
C GLY A 190 -11.12 19.80 -3.02
N TYR A 191 -11.11 19.78 -4.35
CA TYR A 191 -12.23 19.38 -5.20
C TYR A 191 -12.49 17.86 -5.32
N ASP A 192 -11.60 16.97 -4.88
CA ASP A 192 -11.58 15.60 -5.44
C ASP A 192 -11.56 14.43 -4.43
N ALA A 193 -11.86 14.67 -3.15
CA ALA A 193 -12.02 13.56 -2.19
C ALA A 193 -13.40 12.87 -2.24
N CYS A 194 -14.32 13.40 -3.05
CA CYS A 194 -15.69 12.91 -3.12
C CYS A 194 -16.01 12.44 -4.53
N PRO A 195 -16.35 11.15 -4.74
CA PRO A 195 -16.91 10.71 -6.01
C PRO A 195 -18.22 11.50 -6.24
N PRO A 196 -18.53 11.83 -7.51
CA PRO A 196 -19.69 12.64 -7.86
C PRO A 196 -21.02 12.09 -7.35
#